data_AF-A0A0P0GHK1-F1
#
_entry.id   AF-A0A0P0GHK1-F1
#
_cell.length_a   1.000
_cell.length_b   1.000
_cell.length_c   1.000
_cell.angle_alpha   90.00
_cell.angle_beta   90.00
_cell.angle_gamma   90.00
#
_symmetry.space_group_name_H-M   'P 1'
#
loop_
_entity.id
_entity.type
_entity.pdbx_description
1 polymer ?
#
loop_
_entity_poly.entity_id
_entity_poly.type
_entity_poly.pdbx_seq_one_letter_code
_entity_poly.pdbx_strand_id
1 'polypeptide(L)'
;MIDINRGKKYYDEAEQKILTAFKISCHIAQKSMIAKTAYSLSLLYGRMNMGEKAVKFAKLNIINQDNPNVAYRDFLILGEAYYKVSQYDSASIFLNKSLYSDDNYTKAGAYMRLADIAQKQGNLEKALEMERKYSAHLDSAQQKQQSAAIVTTEKNILIQHKQSEFKTNLGQLYYYIITGTAFFLALFLVLLKCYKKKVIYYKQKEIEMGEKLEEVLRQKNEQISFLQKEIAQHNYSQIEKQTLKEELYTLKTERQALLKESYEHSEVCVKMKRIIQSYKKTDKSNERFDEEDWKQLIAETDIRWNDITIRLAAKYPLSQDEIYLCCLHLTDIPTSHFRYLMECSRDAIYKKGKRILEQKLKCTDKSISLRDFLEQFL
;
A
#
# COMPACT_ATOMS: atom_id res chain seq x y z
N MET A 1 -67.47 18.94 17.22
CA MET A 1 -68.83 18.93 17.83
C MET A 1 -69.19 20.39 18.07
N ILE A 2 -70.29 20.90 17.50
CA ILE A 2 -70.73 22.28 17.76
C ILE A 2 -71.15 22.32 19.22
N ASP A 3 -70.46 23.12 20.04
CA ASP A 3 -70.64 23.10 21.48
C ASP A 3 -71.87 23.94 21.88
N ILE A 4 -73.04 23.28 21.88
CA ILE A 4 -74.34 23.86 22.26
C ILE A 4 -74.35 24.32 23.73
N ASN A 5 -73.29 24.04 24.51
CA ASN A 5 -73.17 24.40 25.93
C ASN A 5 -72.56 25.79 26.18
N ARG A 6 -72.08 26.50 25.15
CA ARG A 6 -71.47 27.85 25.29
C ARG A 6 -72.44 28.97 25.69
N GLY A 7 -73.73 28.67 25.85
CA GLY A 7 -74.75 29.59 26.34
C GLY A 7 -75.57 30.29 25.25
N LYS A 8 -76.62 31.00 25.67
CA LYS A 8 -77.70 31.54 24.81
C LYS A 8 -77.20 32.41 23.65
N LYS A 9 -76.12 33.18 23.86
CA LYS A 9 -75.53 34.08 22.85
C LYS A 9 -75.10 33.37 21.56
N TYR A 10 -74.86 32.06 21.61
CA TYR A 10 -74.37 31.27 20.49
C TYR A 10 -75.43 30.36 19.85
N TYR A 11 -76.69 30.46 20.29
CA TYR A 11 -77.75 29.57 19.79
C TYR A 11 -78.04 29.78 18.31
N ASP A 12 -78.08 31.02 17.83
CA ASP A 12 -78.36 31.30 16.41
C ASP A 12 -77.25 30.76 15.49
N GLU A 13 -75.99 30.95 15.88
CA GLU A 13 -74.84 30.42 15.14
C GLU A 13 -74.84 28.89 15.14
N ALA A 14 -75.17 28.28 16.29
CA ALA A 14 -75.30 26.83 16.40
C ALA A 14 -76.46 26.30 15.54
N GLU A 15 -77.62 26.97 15.56
CA GLU A 15 -78.78 26.61 14.75
C GLU A 15 -78.43 26.62 13.27
N GLN A 16 -77.82 27.69 12.77
CA GLN A 16 -77.39 27.80 11.37
C GLN A 16 -76.44 26.69 10.95
N LYS A 17 -75.42 26.42 11.75
CA LYS A 17 -74.43 25.35 11.46
C LYS A 17 -75.08 23.97 11.48
N ILE A 18 -75.90 23.66 12.47
CA ILE A 18 -76.55 22.35 12.57
C ILE A 18 -77.60 22.17 11.47
N LEU A 19 -78.39 23.20 11.14
CA LEU A 19 -79.34 23.16 10.03
C LEU A 19 -78.64 22.94 8.68
N THR A 20 -77.46 23.55 8.48
CA THR A 20 -76.65 23.34 7.28
C THR A 20 -76.17 21.89 7.20
N ALA A 21 -75.62 21.35 8.29
CA ALA A 21 -75.23 19.94 8.38
C ALA A 21 -76.41 18.99 8.17
N PHE A 22 -77.58 19.32 8.71
CA PHE A 22 -78.82 18.57 8.53
C PHE A 22 -79.24 18.54 7.05
N LYS A 23 -79.28 19.70 6.37
CA LYS A 23 -79.58 19.78 4.92
C LYS A 23 -78.64 18.93 4.08
N ILE A 24 -77.34 19.00 4.36
CA ILE A 24 -76.32 18.18 3.68
C ILE A 24 -76.58 16.69 3.93
N SER A 25 -76.87 16.31 5.17
CA SER A 25 -77.13 14.90 5.53
C SER A 25 -78.38 14.35 4.83
N CYS A 26 -79.42 15.17 4.66
CA CYS A 26 -80.60 14.82 3.88
C CYS A 26 -80.27 14.66 2.40
N HIS A 27 -79.46 15.56 1.82
CA HIS A 27 -79.06 15.48 0.41
C HIS A 27 -78.23 14.22 0.11
N ILE A 28 -77.35 13.82 1.02
CA ILE A 28 -76.52 12.61 0.88
C ILE A 28 -77.30 11.34 1.28
N ALA A 29 -78.54 11.47 1.77
CA ALA A 29 -79.40 10.38 2.23
C ALA A 29 -78.77 9.47 3.31
N GLN A 30 -77.86 10.01 4.13
CA GLN A 30 -77.16 9.24 5.16
C GLN A 30 -77.96 9.25 6.47
N LYS A 31 -78.78 8.22 6.69
CA LYS A 31 -79.68 8.08 7.86
C LYS A 31 -79.01 8.37 9.20
N SER A 32 -77.84 7.78 9.46
CA SER A 32 -77.11 7.99 10.72
C SER A 32 -76.69 9.45 10.96
N MET A 33 -76.40 10.22 9.90
CA MET A 33 -76.08 11.65 10.02
C MET A 33 -77.34 12.50 10.15
N ILE A 34 -78.43 12.12 9.48
CA ILE A 34 -79.75 12.73 9.66
C ILE A 34 -80.18 12.58 11.13
N ALA A 35 -80.04 11.38 11.70
CA ALA A 35 -80.36 11.11 13.10
C ALA A 35 -79.53 11.97 14.06
N LYS A 36 -78.20 12.02 13.90
CA LYS A 36 -77.31 12.84 14.76
C LYS A 36 -77.57 14.34 14.67
N THR A 37 -77.84 14.85 13.46
CA THR A 37 -78.13 16.27 13.27
C THR A 37 -79.53 16.64 13.77
N ALA A 38 -80.54 15.79 13.55
CA ALA A 38 -81.88 15.94 14.12
C ALA A 38 -81.87 15.87 15.66
N TYR A 39 -81.10 14.95 16.25
CA TYR A 39 -80.83 14.89 17.69
C TYR A 39 -80.33 16.25 18.22
N SER A 40 -79.32 16.81 17.55
CA SER A 40 -78.69 18.07 17.95
C SER A 40 -79.64 19.26 17.83
N LEU A 41 -80.44 19.30 16.76
CA LEU A 41 -81.50 20.31 16.58
C LEU A 41 -82.57 20.20 17.66
N SER A 42 -83.01 18.99 18.01
CA SER A 42 -84.00 18.78 19.05
C SER A 42 -83.54 19.33 20.40
N LEU A 43 -82.32 19.01 20.82
CA LEU A 43 -81.72 19.54 22.05
C LEU A 43 -81.60 21.08 22.03
N LEU A 44 -81.11 21.64 20.92
CA LEU A 44 -80.95 23.09 20.78
C LEU A 44 -82.31 23.79 20.88
N TYR A 45 -83.31 23.34 20.13
CA TYR A 45 -84.65 23.91 20.20
C TYR A 45 -85.31 23.73 21.57
N GLY A 46 -85.05 22.62 22.27
CA GLY A 46 -85.47 22.44 23.65
C GLY A 46 -84.88 23.49 24.60
N ARG A 47 -83.60 23.84 24.42
CA ARG A 47 -82.92 24.91 25.18
C ARG A 47 -83.38 26.31 24.80
N MET A 48 -83.75 26.53 23.54
CA MET A 48 -84.34 27.77 23.04
C MET A 48 -85.81 27.94 23.43
N ASN A 49 -86.40 26.97 24.16
CA ASN A 49 -87.81 26.93 24.51
C ASN A 49 -88.75 26.86 23.29
N MET A 50 -88.27 26.35 22.16
CA MET A 50 -89.05 26.11 20.93
C MET A 50 -89.55 24.66 20.91
N GLY A 51 -90.46 24.34 21.85
CA GLY A 51 -90.88 22.96 22.13
C GLY A 51 -91.41 22.19 20.91
N GLU A 52 -92.21 22.81 20.04
CA GLU A 52 -92.75 22.13 18.85
C GLU A 52 -91.66 21.73 17.86
N LYS A 53 -90.70 22.62 17.59
CA LYS A 53 -89.53 22.30 16.76
C LYS A 53 -88.71 21.19 17.42
N ALA A 54 -88.53 21.23 18.74
CA ALA A 54 -87.81 20.19 19.47
C ALA A 54 -88.47 18.81 19.29
N VAL A 55 -89.80 18.72 19.41
CA VAL A 55 -90.56 17.47 19.18
C VAL A 55 -90.42 16.99 17.75
N LYS A 56 -90.55 17.89 16.76
CA LYS A 56 -90.39 17.56 15.33
C LYS A 56 -89.05 16.88 15.06
N PHE A 57 -87.96 17.50 15.53
CA PHE A 57 -86.62 16.96 15.29
C PHE A 57 -86.30 15.73 16.16
N ALA A 58 -86.89 15.60 17.36
CA ALA A 58 -86.78 14.38 18.17
C ALA A 58 -87.40 13.17 17.46
N LYS A 59 -88.61 13.32 16.88
CA LYS A 59 -89.25 12.27 16.08
C LYS A 59 -88.42 11.90 14.87
N LEU A 60 -87.88 12.90 14.18
CA LEU A 60 -87.07 12.68 12.99
C LEU A 60 -85.78 11.92 13.31
N ASN A 61 -85.18 12.17 14.46
CA ASN A 61 -84.04 11.40 14.95
C ASN A 61 -84.41 9.90 15.07
N ILE A 62 -85.48 9.58 15.82
CA ILE A 62 -85.90 8.20 16.07
C ILE A 62 -86.20 7.45 14.76
N ILE A 63 -86.86 8.09 13.79
CA ILE A 63 -87.20 7.47 12.49
C ILE A 63 -85.95 7.10 11.67
N ASN A 64 -84.85 7.84 11.84
CA ASN A 64 -83.62 7.65 11.08
C ASN A 64 -82.53 6.89 11.86
N GLN A 65 -82.85 6.32 13.02
CA GLN A 65 -81.89 5.62 13.87
C GLN A 65 -81.84 4.12 13.53
N ASP A 66 -80.64 3.61 13.27
CA ASP A 66 -80.44 2.19 12.94
C ASP A 66 -80.06 1.31 14.16
N ASN A 67 -79.74 1.92 15.32
CA ASN A 67 -79.21 1.21 16.50
C ASN A 67 -80.22 1.18 17.68
N PRO A 68 -80.64 -0.02 18.16
CA PRO A 68 -81.58 -0.17 19.27
C PRO A 68 -81.12 0.48 20.59
N ASN A 69 -79.83 0.44 20.93
CA ASN A 69 -79.33 1.01 22.18
C ASN A 69 -79.32 2.54 22.17
N VAL A 70 -79.20 3.15 20.98
CA VAL A 70 -79.27 4.61 20.83
C VAL A 70 -80.72 5.09 20.95
N ALA A 71 -81.70 4.23 20.61
CA ALA A 71 -83.12 4.55 20.69
C ALA A 71 -83.60 4.92 22.11
N TYR A 72 -83.06 4.30 23.17
CA TYR A 72 -83.47 4.64 24.55
C TYR A 72 -83.10 6.07 24.93
N ARG A 73 -81.91 6.55 24.53
CA ARG A 73 -81.50 7.94 24.72
C ARG A 73 -82.35 8.91 23.89
N ASP A 74 -82.75 8.49 22.70
CA ASP A 74 -83.60 9.31 21.83
C ASP A 74 -85.03 9.43 22.39
N PHE A 75 -85.55 8.37 23.05
CA PHE A 75 -86.82 8.45 23.78
C PHE A 75 -86.76 9.43 24.96
N LEU A 76 -85.63 9.53 25.66
CA LEU A 76 -85.45 10.56 26.70
C LEU A 76 -85.63 11.97 26.11
N ILE A 77 -85.02 12.25 24.96
CA ILE A 77 -85.12 13.56 24.31
C ILE A 77 -86.51 13.83 23.79
N LEU A 78 -87.16 12.84 23.20
CA LEU A 78 -88.55 12.99 22.76
C LEU A 78 -89.48 13.23 23.95
N GLY A 79 -89.27 12.50 25.06
CA GLY A 79 -90.00 12.70 26.30
C GLY A 79 -89.78 14.09 26.90
N GLU A 80 -88.54 14.58 26.91
CA GLU A 80 -88.22 15.95 27.34
C GLU A 80 -88.87 17.00 26.42
N ALA A 81 -88.84 16.80 25.11
CA ALA A 81 -89.48 17.71 24.16
C ALA A 81 -91.00 17.77 24.38
N TYR A 82 -91.64 16.63 24.63
CA TYR A 82 -93.06 16.57 24.99
C TYR A 82 -93.37 17.25 26.32
N TYR A 83 -92.50 17.09 27.32
CA TYR A 83 -92.62 17.80 28.59
C TYR A 83 -92.58 19.31 28.39
N LYS A 84 -91.69 19.82 27.52
CA LYS A 84 -91.57 21.26 27.21
C LYS A 84 -92.81 21.85 26.52
N VAL A 85 -93.58 21.05 25.80
CA VAL A 85 -94.89 21.45 25.23
C VAL A 85 -96.08 21.08 26.11
N SER A 86 -95.83 20.76 27.39
CA SER A 86 -96.85 20.40 28.39
C SER A 86 -97.69 19.17 28.03
N GLN A 87 -97.24 18.31 27.10
CA GLN A 87 -97.90 17.06 26.75
C GLN A 87 -97.41 15.94 27.67
N TYR A 88 -97.83 16.00 28.94
CA TYR A 88 -97.27 15.16 30.00
C TYR A 88 -97.53 13.65 29.84
N ASP A 89 -98.65 13.24 29.23
CA ASP A 89 -98.94 11.83 28.98
C ASP A 89 -97.97 11.24 27.95
N SER A 90 -97.79 11.95 26.83
CA SER A 90 -96.81 11.57 25.80
C SER A 90 -95.39 11.59 26.37
N ALA A 91 -95.05 12.62 27.15
CA ALA A 91 -93.75 12.71 27.82
C ALA A 91 -93.51 11.47 28.70
N SER A 92 -94.47 11.12 29.55
CA SER A 92 -94.37 9.98 30.46
C SER A 92 -94.14 8.66 29.74
N ILE A 93 -94.82 8.42 28.61
CA ILE A 93 -94.65 7.19 27.81
C ILE A 93 -93.19 7.06 27.33
N PHE A 94 -92.65 8.11 26.72
CA PHE A 94 -91.29 8.05 26.16
C PHE A 94 -90.21 8.09 27.25
N LEU A 95 -90.44 8.80 28.35
CA LEU A 95 -89.54 8.79 29.50
C LEU A 95 -89.47 7.40 30.13
N ASN A 96 -90.60 6.70 30.31
CA ASN A 96 -90.59 5.31 30.79
C ASN A 96 -89.86 4.37 29.82
N LYS A 97 -89.98 4.57 28.50
CA LYS A 97 -89.18 3.81 27.52
C LYS A 97 -87.68 4.05 27.66
N SER A 98 -87.26 5.25 28.03
CA SER A 98 -85.83 5.54 28.23
C SER A 98 -85.22 4.88 29.47
N LEU A 99 -86.05 4.44 30.44
CA LEU A 99 -85.59 3.74 31.64
C LEU A 99 -85.02 2.34 31.36
N TYR A 100 -85.27 1.76 30.18
CA TYR A 100 -84.66 0.50 29.76
C TYR A 100 -83.19 0.65 29.34
N SER A 101 -82.64 1.87 29.32
CA SER A 101 -81.22 2.11 29.00
C SER A 101 -80.29 1.57 30.09
N ASP A 102 -79.15 0.98 29.69
CA ASP A 102 -78.06 0.65 30.62
C ASP A 102 -77.25 1.89 31.08
N ASP A 103 -77.45 3.03 30.43
CA ASP A 103 -76.77 4.28 30.78
C ASP A 103 -77.44 4.98 31.97
N ASN A 104 -76.70 5.10 33.08
CA ASN A 104 -77.17 5.74 34.29
C ASN A 104 -77.51 7.24 34.09
N TYR A 105 -76.83 7.95 33.17
CA TYR A 105 -77.20 9.33 32.85
C TYR A 105 -78.56 9.43 32.16
N THR A 106 -78.85 8.51 31.23
CA THR A 106 -80.14 8.41 30.56
C THR A 106 -81.26 8.09 31.56
N LYS A 107 -81.04 7.12 32.45
CA LYS A 107 -82.00 6.81 33.54
C LYS A 107 -82.22 7.99 34.49
N ALA A 108 -81.15 8.66 34.91
CA ALA A 108 -81.24 9.84 35.77
C ALA A 108 -82.07 10.95 35.09
N GLY A 109 -81.76 11.29 33.82
CA GLY A 109 -82.52 12.30 33.08
C GLY A 109 -84.01 11.97 32.96
N ALA A 110 -84.33 10.69 32.77
CA ALA A 110 -85.71 10.21 32.69
C ALA A 110 -86.45 10.35 34.03
N TYR A 111 -85.83 9.89 35.12
CA TYR A 111 -86.40 10.02 36.46
C TYR A 111 -86.60 11.47 36.89
N MET A 112 -85.66 12.36 36.57
CA MET A 112 -85.80 13.80 36.82
C MET A 112 -87.07 14.36 36.16
N ARG A 113 -87.29 14.05 34.87
CA ARG A 113 -88.48 14.54 34.16
C ARG A 113 -89.77 13.87 34.62
N LEU A 114 -89.72 12.60 35.02
CA LEU A 114 -90.88 11.93 35.62
C LEU A 114 -91.24 12.52 36.98
N ALA A 115 -90.27 12.94 37.79
CA ALA A 115 -90.49 13.68 39.02
C ALA A 115 -91.14 15.04 38.76
N ASP A 116 -90.59 15.82 37.82
CA ASP A 116 -91.16 17.11 37.38
C ASP A 116 -92.64 16.96 36.97
N ILE A 117 -92.95 15.94 36.17
CA ILE A 117 -94.32 15.66 35.72
C ILE A 117 -95.22 15.29 36.91
N ALA A 118 -94.78 14.42 37.81
CA ALA A 118 -95.55 14.02 38.98
C ALA A 118 -95.84 15.23 39.90
N GLN A 119 -94.88 16.14 40.05
CA GLN A 119 -95.05 17.39 40.79
C GLN A 119 -96.10 18.30 40.11
N LYS A 120 -96.05 18.45 38.79
CA LYS A 120 -97.05 19.21 38.02
C LYS A 120 -98.45 18.61 38.10
N GLN A 121 -98.55 17.29 38.29
CA GLN A 121 -99.81 16.56 38.49
C GLN A 121 -100.29 16.55 39.95
N GLY A 122 -99.53 17.12 40.89
CA GLY A 122 -99.87 17.14 42.32
C GLY A 122 -99.62 15.83 43.08
N ASN A 123 -98.96 14.84 42.45
CA ASN A 123 -98.64 13.57 43.09
C ASN A 123 -97.25 13.63 43.74
N LEU A 124 -97.21 14.14 44.98
CA LEU A 124 -95.98 14.35 45.75
C LEU A 124 -95.25 13.04 46.08
N GLU A 125 -95.96 11.96 46.39
CA GLU A 125 -95.36 10.67 46.73
C GLU A 125 -94.57 10.11 45.54
N LYS A 126 -95.19 10.12 44.35
CA LYS A 126 -94.52 9.69 43.12
C LYS A 126 -93.37 10.61 42.73
N ALA A 127 -93.50 11.92 42.95
CA ALA A 127 -92.41 12.86 42.69
C ALA A 127 -91.18 12.52 43.54
N LEU A 128 -91.36 12.33 44.85
CA LEU A 128 -90.30 11.97 45.80
C LEU A 128 -89.64 10.62 45.44
N GLU A 129 -90.43 9.63 45.05
CA GLU A 129 -89.90 8.33 44.62
C GLU A 129 -88.98 8.47 43.39
N MET A 130 -89.41 9.26 42.41
CA MET A 130 -88.63 9.49 41.19
C MET A 130 -87.38 10.33 41.47
N GLU A 131 -87.42 11.32 42.37
CA GLU A 131 -86.25 12.09 42.80
C GLU A 131 -85.18 11.22 43.48
N ARG A 132 -85.61 10.26 44.32
CA ARG A 132 -84.70 9.30 44.94
C ARG A 132 -84.01 8.43 43.89
N LYS A 133 -84.76 7.93 42.91
CA LYS A 133 -84.23 7.13 41.79
C LYS A 133 -83.29 7.96 40.92
N TYR A 134 -83.63 9.21 40.63
CA TYR A 134 -82.76 10.16 39.93
C TYR A 134 -81.41 10.30 40.63
N SER A 135 -81.41 10.57 41.93
CA SER A 135 -80.19 10.78 42.73
C SER A 135 -79.30 9.54 42.71
N ALA A 136 -79.88 8.36 42.95
CA ALA A 136 -79.13 7.09 42.94
C ALA A 136 -78.43 6.82 41.59
N HIS A 137 -79.12 7.06 40.48
CA HIS A 137 -78.53 6.88 39.15
C HIS A 137 -77.50 7.97 38.80
N LEU A 138 -77.73 9.22 39.22
CA LEU A 138 -76.77 10.30 39.01
C LEU A 138 -75.45 10.04 39.74
N ASP A 139 -75.52 9.61 41.01
CA ASP A 139 -74.34 9.29 41.82
C ASP A 139 -73.52 8.14 41.19
N SER A 140 -74.19 7.07 40.77
CA SER A 140 -73.55 5.94 40.08
C SER A 140 -72.88 6.38 38.76
N ALA A 141 -73.52 7.27 38.01
CA ALA A 141 -72.97 7.82 36.78
C ALA A 141 -71.71 8.65 37.03
N GLN A 142 -71.75 9.53 38.04
CA GLN A 142 -70.63 10.38 38.44
C GLN A 142 -69.44 9.57 38.97
N GLN A 143 -69.69 8.54 39.79
CA GLN A 143 -68.63 7.67 40.30
C GLN A 143 -67.88 6.96 39.16
N LYS A 144 -68.62 6.46 38.15
CA LYS A 144 -68.03 5.84 36.96
C LYS A 144 -67.19 6.83 36.15
N GLN A 145 -67.66 8.07 36.01
CA GLN A 145 -66.92 9.13 35.32
C GLN A 145 -65.63 9.51 36.07
N GLN A 146 -65.70 9.69 37.40
CA GLN A 146 -64.52 10.00 38.22
C GLN A 146 -63.47 8.89 38.15
N SER A 147 -63.90 7.63 38.24
CA SER A 147 -63.01 6.47 38.13
C SER A 147 -62.30 6.43 36.77
N ALA A 148 -63.03 6.70 35.68
CA ALA A 148 -62.43 6.77 34.35
C ALA A 148 -61.45 7.95 34.21
N ALA A 149 -61.77 9.11 34.78
CA ALA A 149 -60.88 10.27 34.80
C ALA A 149 -59.57 9.98 35.54
N ILE A 150 -59.64 9.32 36.70
CA ILE A 150 -58.45 8.91 37.47
C ILE A 150 -57.58 7.96 36.63
N VAL A 151 -58.16 6.90 36.05
CA VAL A 151 -57.41 5.93 35.23
C VAL A 151 -56.77 6.59 34.01
N THR A 152 -57.45 7.53 33.37
CA THR A 152 -56.88 8.28 32.23
C THR A 152 -55.74 9.20 32.65
N THR A 153 -55.87 9.90 33.77
CA THR A 153 -54.80 10.73 34.34
C THR A 153 -53.59 9.88 34.73
N GLU A 154 -53.80 8.74 35.40
CA GLU A 154 -52.73 7.79 35.75
C GLU A 154 -52.00 7.27 34.51
N LYS A 155 -52.73 6.88 33.46
CA LYS A 155 -52.13 6.49 32.18
C LYS A 155 -51.31 7.61 31.56
N ASN A 156 -51.81 8.85 31.58
CA ASN A 156 -51.10 10.00 31.05
C ASN A 156 -49.82 10.29 31.83
N ILE A 157 -49.87 10.22 33.17
CA ILE A 157 -48.68 10.36 34.03
C ILE A 157 -47.65 9.28 33.70
N LEU A 158 -48.08 8.01 33.54
CA LEU A 158 -47.19 6.91 33.19
C LEU A 158 -46.54 7.11 31.81
N ILE A 159 -47.32 7.54 30.82
CA ILE A 159 -46.81 7.84 29.48
C ILE A 159 -45.80 8.98 29.55
N GLN A 160 -46.10 10.05 30.28
CA GLN A 160 -45.21 11.20 30.44
C GLN A 160 -43.90 10.82 31.14
N HIS A 161 -43.98 9.99 32.19
CA HIS A 161 -42.80 9.46 32.87
C HIS A 161 -41.92 8.66 31.91
N LYS A 162 -42.49 7.69 31.18
CA LYS A 162 -41.73 6.92 30.18
C LYS A 162 -41.10 7.81 29.11
N GLN A 163 -41.83 8.80 28.60
CA GLN A 163 -41.28 9.74 27.62
C GLN A 163 -40.10 10.55 28.17
N SER A 164 -40.16 10.97 29.44
CA SER A 164 -39.05 11.67 30.11
C SER A 164 -37.83 10.77 30.27
N GLU A 165 -38.03 9.51 30.67
CA GLU A 165 -36.98 8.50 30.80
C GLU A 165 -36.32 8.20 29.44
N PHE A 166 -37.11 8.02 28.37
CA PHE A 166 -36.56 7.86 27.03
C PHE A 166 -35.74 9.07 26.57
N LYS A 167 -36.21 10.30 26.83
CA LYS A 167 -35.47 11.52 26.48
C LYS A 167 -34.15 11.65 27.24
N THR A 168 -34.15 11.35 28.53
CA THR A 168 -32.93 11.40 29.37
C THR A 168 -31.92 10.33 28.95
N ASN A 169 -32.37 9.10 28.69
CA ASN A 169 -31.52 8.02 28.19
C ASN A 169 -30.90 8.35 26.82
N LEU A 170 -31.68 8.94 25.90
CA LEU A 170 -31.14 9.41 24.60
C LEU A 170 -30.10 10.51 24.77
N GLY A 171 -30.32 11.45 25.70
CA GLY A 171 -29.34 12.50 26.02
C GLY A 171 -28.02 11.93 26.54
N GLN A 172 -28.07 10.93 27.42
CA GLN A 172 -26.87 10.25 27.92
C GLN A 172 -26.13 9.51 26.80
N LEU A 173 -26.83 8.76 25.94
CA LEU A 173 -26.23 8.09 24.79
C LEU A 173 -25.55 9.08 23.84
N TYR A 174 -26.20 10.22 23.56
CA TYR A 174 -25.62 11.26 22.71
C TYR A 174 -24.34 11.86 23.32
N TYR A 175 -24.33 12.07 24.63
CA TYR A 175 -23.13 12.51 25.36
C TYR A 175 -21.98 11.49 25.24
N TYR A 176 -22.26 10.19 25.38
CA TYR A 176 -21.25 9.14 25.18
C TYR A 176 -20.73 9.08 23.73
N ILE A 177 -21.59 9.31 22.73
CA ILE A 177 -21.18 9.37 21.32
C ILE A 177 -20.26 10.59 21.08
N ILE A 178 -20.61 11.77 21.60
CA ILE A 178 -19.77 12.97 21.45
C ILE A 178 -18.41 12.77 22.11
N THR A 179 -18.37 12.30 23.35
CA THR A 179 -17.11 12.06 24.06
C THR A 179 -16.27 10.99 23.37
N GLY A 180 -16.88 9.90 22.89
CA GLY A 180 -16.21 8.87 22.11
C GLY A 180 -15.62 9.39 20.81
N THR A 181 -16.39 10.13 20.01
CA THR A 181 -15.92 10.73 18.74
C THR A 181 -14.79 11.73 18.95
N ALA A 182 -14.86 12.57 19.98
CA ALA A 182 -13.79 13.49 20.36
C ALA A 182 -12.49 12.73 20.73
N PHE A 183 -12.61 11.63 21.48
CA PHE A 183 -11.47 10.79 21.82
C PHE A 183 -10.84 10.12 20.59
N PHE A 184 -11.65 9.57 19.68
CA PHE A 184 -11.17 9.01 18.42
C PHE A 184 -10.46 10.05 17.53
N LEU A 185 -11.00 11.26 17.45
CA LEU A 185 -10.36 12.38 16.74
C LEU A 185 -9.00 12.73 17.35
N ALA A 186 -8.90 12.81 18.67
CA ALA A 186 -7.65 13.07 19.36
C ALA A 186 -6.60 11.96 19.07
N LEU A 187 -7.00 10.69 19.15
CA LEU A 187 -6.13 9.55 18.79
C LEU A 187 -5.68 9.61 17.34
N PHE A 188 -6.60 9.92 16.42
CA PHE A 188 -6.29 10.05 15.00
C PHE A 188 -5.27 11.17 14.73
N LEU A 189 -5.41 12.32 15.39
CA LEU A 189 -4.44 13.42 15.30
C LEU A 189 -3.06 13.03 15.84
N VAL A 190 -3.00 12.25 16.93
CA VAL A 190 -1.74 11.71 17.46
C VAL A 190 -1.10 10.76 16.45
N LEU A 191 -1.88 9.83 15.87
CA LEU A 191 -1.39 8.91 14.84
C LEU A 191 -0.86 9.66 13.61
N LEU A 192 -1.56 10.70 13.13
CA LEU A 192 -1.09 11.54 12.03
C LEU A 192 0.22 12.25 12.38
N LYS A 193 0.36 12.78 13.60
CA LYS A 193 1.63 13.38 14.06
C LYS A 193 2.76 12.34 14.08
N CYS A 194 2.50 11.14 14.60
CA CYS A 194 3.48 10.04 14.61
C CYS A 194 3.88 9.63 13.20
N TYR A 195 2.92 9.50 12.29
CA TYR A 195 3.17 9.18 10.88
C TYR A 195 4.02 10.25 10.21
N LYS A 196 3.67 11.53 10.35
CA LYS A 196 4.47 12.64 9.80
C LYS A 196 5.90 12.63 10.34
N LYS A 197 6.08 12.42 11.65
CA LYS A 197 7.41 12.31 12.26
C LYS A 197 8.21 11.14 11.68
N LYS A 198 7.56 10.00 11.47
CA LYS A 198 8.19 8.81 10.86
C LYS A 198 8.60 9.04 9.41
N VAL A 199 7.77 9.71 8.61
CA VAL A 199 8.09 10.08 7.22
C VAL A 199 9.28 11.04 7.17
N ILE A 200 9.30 12.07 8.03
CA ILE A 200 10.42 13.01 8.12
C ILE A 200 11.71 12.26 8.52
N TYR A 201 11.63 11.37 9.51
CA TYR A 201 12.76 10.54 9.94
C TYR A 201 13.33 9.69 8.80
N TYR A 202 12.48 9.01 8.02
CA TYR A 202 12.96 8.21 6.88
C TYR A 202 13.57 9.06 5.77
N LYS A 203 12.98 10.23 5.45
CA LYS A 203 13.57 11.16 4.47
C LYS A 203 14.94 11.65 4.93
N GLN A 204 15.09 12.00 6.20
CA GLN A 204 16.39 12.43 6.76
C GLN A 204 17.43 11.30 6.66
N LYS A 205 17.03 10.06 6.97
CA LYS A 205 17.90 8.89 6.88
C LYS A 205 18.30 8.57 5.44
N GLU A 206 17.40 8.77 4.47
CA GLU A 206 17.68 8.59 3.05
C GLU A 206 18.70 9.62 2.55
N ILE A 207 18.58 10.89 2.97
CA ILE A 207 19.57 11.93 2.68
C ILE A 207 20.93 11.58 3.29
N GLU A 208 20.98 11.18 4.57
CA GLU A 208 22.23 10.79 5.25
C GLU A 208 22.92 9.60 4.56
N MET A 209 22.14 8.60 4.13
CA MET A 209 22.65 7.47 3.35
C MET A 209 23.16 7.90 1.96
N GLY A 210 22.48 8.87 1.33
CA GLY A 210 22.89 9.47 0.06
C GLY A 210 24.22 10.20 0.17
N GLU A 211 24.39 11.06 1.20
CA GLU A 211 25.64 11.77 1.47
C GLU A 211 26.81 10.80 1.74
N LYS A 212 26.58 9.75 2.56
CA LYS A 212 27.58 8.70 2.79
C LYS A 212 27.96 7.95 1.52
N LEU A 213 26.99 7.66 0.66
CA LEU A 213 27.24 7.00 -0.62
C LEU A 213 28.05 7.90 -1.56
N GLU A 214 27.74 9.20 -1.60
CA GLU A 214 28.47 10.19 -2.39
C GLU A 214 29.91 10.36 -1.91
N GLU A 215 30.15 10.37 -0.59
CA GLU A 215 31.49 10.40 -0.01
C GLU A 215 32.31 9.14 -0.39
N VAL A 216 31.70 7.96 -0.31
CA VAL A 216 32.33 6.70 -0.75
C VAL A 216 32.63 6.71 -2.25
N LEU A 217 31.68 7.19 -3.07
CA LEU A 217 31.89 7.33 -4.52
C LEU A 217 33.05 8.28 -4.83
N ARG A 218 33.13 9.42 -4.12
CA ARG A 218 34.24 10.36 -4.26
C ARG A 218 35.57 9.72 -3.91
N GLN A 219 35.68 9.04 -2.77
CA GLN A 219 36.89 8.32 -2.37
C GLN A 219 37.29 7.25 -3.40
N LYS A 220 36.33 6.52 -3.96
CA LYS A 220 36.60 5.51 -4.99
C LYS A 220 37.05 6.14 -6.30
N ASN A 221 36.47 7.25 -6.72
CA ASN A 221 36.90 7.99 -7.89
C ASN A 221 38.32 8.55 -7.72
N GLU A 222 38.66 9.06 -6.53
CA GLU A 222 40.02 9.47 -6.20
C GLU A 222 41.00 8.28 -6.30
N GLN A 223 40.66 7.11 -5.75
CA GLN A 223 41.46 5.88 -5.90
C GLN A 223 41.62 5.45 -7.37
N ILE A 224 40.55 5.52 -8.17
CA ILE A 224 40.60 5.18 -9.60
C ILE A 224 41.55 6.13 -10.32
N SER A 225 41.44 7.44 -10.09
CA SER A 225 42.33 8.43 -10.72
C SER A 225 43.80 8.24 -10.31
N PHE A 226 44.06 7.87 -9.06
CA PHE A 226 45.39 7.53 -8.58
C PHE A 226 45.95 6.30 -9.32
N LEU A 227 45.19 5.20 -9.37
CA LEU A 227 45.61 3.97 -10.05
C LEU A 227 45.78 4.18 -11.56
N GLN A 228 44.92 4.99 -12.19
CA GLN A 228 45.08 5.36 -13.61
C GLN A 228 46.40 6.09 -13.85
N LYS A 229 46.79 7.00 -12.95
CA LYS A 229 48.09 7.69 -13.03
C LYS A 229 49.26 6.72 -12.87
N GLU A 230 49.16 5.78 -11.95
CA GLU A 230 50.18 4.75 -11.71
C GLU A 230 50.34 3.82 -12.91
N ILE A 231 49.23 3.36 -13.52
CA ILE A 231 49.24 2.56 -14.76
C ILE A 231 49.90 3.34 -15.90
N ALA A 232 49.57 4.63 -16.06
CA ALA A 232 50.17 5.47 -17.10
C ALA A 232 51.70 5.62 -16.91
N GLN A 233 52.15 5.80 -15.67
CA GLN A 233 53.59 5.88 -15.35
C GLN A 233 54.31 4.55 -15.60
N HIS A 234 53.71 3.41 -15.20
CA HIS A 234 54.28 2.10 -15.46
C HIS A 234 54.36 1.79 -16.96
N ASN A 235 53.33 2.14 -17.73
CA ASN A 235 53.33 1.97 -19.18
C ASN A 235 54.42 2.82 -19.85
N TYR A 236 54.61 4.07 -19.41
CA TYR A 236 55.71 4.91 -19.89
C TYR A 236 57.07 4.27 -19.64
N SER A 237 57.32 3.78 -18.43
CA SER A 237 58.57 3.09 -18.08
C SER A 237 58.76 1.78 -18.85
N GLN A 238 57.70 1.04 -19.16
CA GLN A 238 57.79 -0.15 -20.01
C GLN A 238 58.16 0.18 -21.46
N ILE A 239 57.57 1.24 -22.03
CA ILE A 239 57.91 1.72 -23.38
C ILE A 239 59.39 2.12 -23.42
N GLU A 240 59.85 2.93 -22.46
CA GLU A 240 61.26 3.34 -22.35
C GLU A 240 62.21 2.14 -22.23
N LYS A 241 61.85 1.15 -21.39
CA LYS A 241 62.62 -0.09 -21.25
C LYS A 241 62.67 -0.91 -22.55
N GLN A 242 61.61 -0.88 -23.34
CA GLN A 242 61.55 -1.59 -24.62
C GLN A 242 62.41 -0.91 -25.67
N THR A 243 62.35 0.44 -25.76
CA THR A 243 63.24 1.23 -26.62
C THR A 243 64.70 1.01 -26.27
N LEU A 244 65.06 1.03 -24.98
CA LEU A 244 66.44 0.79 -24.55
C LEU A 244 66.92 -0.64 -24.87
N LYS A 245 66.02 -1.64 -24.85
CA LYS A 245 66.34 -3.01 -25.26
C LYS A 245 66.58 -3.13 -26.76
N GLU A 246 65.79 -2.42 -27.57
CA GLU A 246 65.96 -2.36 -29.02
C GLU A 246 67.29 -1.68 -29.39
N GLU A 247 67.61 -0.53 -28.76
CA GLU A 247 68.90 0.14 -28.92
C GLU A 247 70.08 -0.73 -28.45
N LEU A 248 69.92 -1.46 -27.36
CA LEU A 248 70.94 -2.39 -26.89
C LEU A 248 71.13 -3.56 -27.87
N TYR A 249 70.07 -4.03 -28.51
CA TYR A 249 70.15 -5.08 -29.54
C TYR A 249 70.85 -4.58 -30.80
N THR A 250 70.56 -3.36 -31.27
CA THR A 250 71.23 -2.76 -32.42
C THR A 250 72.72 -2.56 -32.14
N LEU A 251 73.08 -1.99 -30.99
CA LEU A 251 74.48 -1.80 -30.56
C LEU A 251 75.23 -3.13 -30.42
N LYS A 252 74.58 -4.18 -29.88
CA LYS A 252 75.19 -5.52 -29.82
C LYS A 252 75.49 -6.07 -31.21
N THR A 253 74.55 -5.92 -32.13
CA THR A 253 74.69 -6.39 -33.51
C THR A 253 75.81 -5.64 -34.24
N GLU A 254 75.86 -4.31 -34.07
CA GLU A 254 76.91 -3.46 -34.64
C GLU A 254 78.29 -3.81 -34.07
N ARG A 255 78.42 -3.96 -32.75
CA ARG A 255 79.65 -4.44 -32.11
C ARG A 255 80.11 -5.77 -32.71
N GLN A 256 79.19 -6.72 -32.91
CA GLN A 256 79.53 -8.02 -33.44
C GLN A 256 79.98 -7.96 -34.91
N ALA A 257 79.36 -7.08 -35.72
CA ALA A 257 79.79 -6.82 -37.08
C ALA A 257 81.21 -6.20 -37.14
N LEU A 258 81.50 -5.23 -36.28
CA LEU A 258 82.82 -4.60 -36.19
C LEU A 258 83.91 -5.59 -35.74
N LEU A 259 83.61 -6.44 -34.76
CA LEU A 259 84.54 -7.50 -34.33
C LEU A 259 84.81 -8.52 -35.44
N LYS A 260 83.79 -8.83 -36.25
CA LYS A 260 83.97 -9.68 -37.44
C LYS A 260 84.86 -9.01 -38.48
N GLU A 261 84.61 -7.75 -38.80
CA GLU A 261 85.43 -6.98 -39.75
C GLU A 261 86.89 -6.87 -39.27
N SER A 262 87.11 -6.52 -38.00
CA SER A 262 88.44 -6.50 -37.38
C SER A 262 89.17 -7.84 -37.52
N TYR A 263 88.48 -8.94 -37.22
CA TYR A 263 89.05 -10.28 -37.37
C TYR A 263 89.38 -10.62 -38.83
N GLU A 264 88.52 -10.28 -39.79
CA GLU A 264 88.76 -10.56 -41.21
C GLU A 264 90.03 -9.88 -41.75
N HIS A 265 90.39 -8.74 -41.16
CA HIS A 265 91.60 -7.97 -41.46
C HIS A 265 92.79 -8.28 -40.54
N SER A 266 92.60 -9.08 -39.48
CA SER A 266 93.69 -9.48 -38.59
C SER A 266 94.80 -10.21 -39.35
N GLU A 267 96.05 -9.95 -38.95
CA GLU A 267 97.23 -10.55 -39.59
C GLU A 267 97.17 -12.08 -39.58
N VAL A 268 96.69 -12.66 -38.47
CA VAL A 268 96.48 -14.10 -38.32
C VAL A 268 95.48 -14.66 -39.32
N CYS A 269 94.31 -14.02 -39.52
CA CYS A 269 93.30 -14.47 -40.47
C CYS A 269 93.80 -14.35 -41.92
N VAL A 270 94.51 -13.26 -42.23
CA VAL A 270 95.14 -13.06 -43.55
C VAL A 270 96.21 -14.13 -43.80
N LYS A 271 97.06 -14.43 -42.83
CA LYS A 271 98.09 -15.48 -42.91
C LYS A 271 97.47 -16.87 -43.10
N MET A 272 96.41 -17.21 -42.34
CA MET A 272 95.65 -18.45 -42.53
C MET A 272 95.13 -18.57 -43.97
N LYS A 273 94.53 -17.50 -44.51
CA LYS A 273 94.04 -17.46 -45.90
C LYS A 273 95.18 -17.66 -46.90
N ARG A 274 96.36 -17.04 -46.70
CA ARG A 274 97.55 -17.23 -47.55
C ARG A 274 98.05 -18.67 -47.53
N ILE A 275 98.21 -19.28 -46.34
CA ILE A 275 98.67 -20.67 -46.18
C ILE A 275 97.71 -21.62 -46.93
N ILE A 276 96.40 -21.48 -46.69
CA ILE A 276 95.38 -22.31 -47.35
C ILE A 276 95.40 -22.12 -48.87
N GLN A 277 95.60 -20.89 -49.36
CA GLN A 277 95.66 -20.60 -50.80
C GLN A 277 96.93 -21.19 -51.46
N SER A 278 98.07 -21.15 -50.78
CA SER A 278 99.32 -21.78 -51.25
C SER A 278 99.16 -23.28 -51.38
N TYR A 279 98.60 -23.95 -50.38
CA TYR A 279 98.28 -25.38 -50.47
C TYR A 279 97.31 -25.71 -51.60
N LYS A 280 96.34 -24.83 -51.91
CA LYS A 280 95.43 -25.02 -53.06
C LYS A 280 96.14 -24.90 -54.41
N LYS A 281 97.21 -24.10 -54.52
CA LYS A 281 97.89 -23.82 -55.80
C LYS A 281 99.09 -24.74 -56.07
N THR A 282 99.92 -25.00 -55.07
CA THR A 282 101.25 -25.62 -55.24
C THR A 282 101.47 -26.88 -54.40
N ASP A 283 100.42 -27.38 -53.73
CA ASP A 283 100.42 -28.52 -52.78
C ASP A 283 101.46 -28.42 -51.63
N LYS A 284 102.11 -27.27 -51.51
CA LYS A 284 103.10 -26.89 -50.49
C LYS A 284 102.97 -25.40 -50.17
N SER A 285 103.23 -25.03 -48.93
CA SER A 285 103.31 -23.65 -48.45
C SER A 285 104.69 -23.38 -47.86
N ASN A 286 105.26 -22.21 -48.16
CA ASN A 286 106.51 -21.74 -47.53
C ASN A 286 106.25 -21.07 -46.16
N GLU A 287 105.00 -20.67 -45.90
CA GLU A 287 104.54 -20.14 -44.62
C GLU A 287 103.92 -21.28 -43.78
N ARG A 288 104.25 -21.31 -42.49
CA ARG A 288 103.65 -22.19 -41.48
C ARG A 288 102.91 -21.35 -40.44
N PHE A 289 101.98 -22.00 -39.75
CA PHE A 289 101.22 -21.38 -38.67
C PHE A 289 101.94 -21.68 -37.35
N ASP A 290 102.66 -20.69 -36.85
CA ASP A 290 103.58 -20.82 -35.71
C ASP A 290 102.88 -20.58 -34.37
N GLU A 291 103.63 -20.71 -33.26
CA GLU A 291 103.08 -20.57 -31.91
C GLU A 291 102.54 -19.16 -31.63
N GLU A 292 103.13 -18.13 -32.23
CA GLU A 292 102.70 -16.75 -32.04
C GLU A 292 101.39 -16.49 -32.79
N ASP A 293 101.25 -17.03 -34.01
CA ASP A 293 99.99 -17.01 -34.75
C ASP A 293 98.86 -17.70 -33.97
N TRP A 294 99.15 -18.82 -33.29
CA TRP A 294 98.17 -19.51 -32.46
C TRP A 294 97.74 -18.68 -31.25
N LYS A 295 98.66 -17.96 -30.60
CA LYS A 295 98.33 -17.03 -29.50
C LYS A 295 97.47 -15.89 -30.00
N GLN A 296 97.81 -15.32 -31.16
CA GLN A 296 97.01 -14.27 -31.79
C GLN A 296 95.61 -14.77 -32.16
N LEU A 297 95.48 -15.99 -32.71
CA LEU A 297 94.18 -16.58 -33.00
C LEU A 297 93.33 -16.77 -31.75
N ILE A 298 93.93 -17.20 -30.63
CA ILE A 298 93.22 -17.32 -29.34
C ILE A 298 92.73 -15.96 -28.88
N ALA A 299 93.61 -14.94 -28.85
CA ALA A 299 93.26 -13.59 -28.42
C ALA A 299 92.10 -13.01 -29.26
N GLU A 300 92.16 -13.13 -30.58
CA GLU A 300 91.09 -12.69 -31.49
C GLU A 300 89.78 -13.47 -31.27
N THR A 301 89.88 -14.77 -30.99
CA THR A 301 88.71 -15.62 -30.71
C THR A 301 88.04 -15.20 -29.39
N ASP A 302 88.83 -14.93 -28.36
CA ASP A 302 88.33 -14.51 -27.05
C ASP A 302 87.70 -13.10 -27.08
N ILE A 303 88.30 -12.16 -27.83
CA ILE A 303 87.72 -10.84 -28.05
C ILE A 303 86.35 -10.94 -28.73
N ARG A 304 86.23 -11.78 -29.75
CA ARG A 304 84.99 -11.93 -30.53
C ARG A 304 83.90 -12.69 -29.78
N TRP A 305 84.30 -13.67 -28.98
CA TRP A 305 83.39 -14.64 -28.36
C TRP A 305 83.47 -14.65 -26.83
N ASN A 306 83.74 -13.49 -26.23
CA ASN A 306 83.66 -13.26 -24.78
C ASN A 306 84.45 -14.31 -23.96
N ASP A 307 85.77 -14.35 -24.22
CA ASP A 307 86.74 -15.19 -23.52
C ASP A 307 86.40 -16.69 -23.55
N ILE A 308 85.86 -17.16 -24.67
CA ILE A 308 85.39 -18.55 -24.83
C ILE A 308 86.49 -19.58 -24.58
N THR A 309 87.74 -19.32 -24.96
CA THR A 309 88.84 -20.29 -24.77
C THR A 309 89.16 -20.44 -23.29
N ILE A 310 89.16 -19.33 -22.53
CA ILE A 310 89.33 -19.32 -21.07
C ILE A 310 88.19 -20.08 -20.40
N ARG A 311 86.94 -19.82 -20.83
CA ARG A 311 85.75 -20.50 -20.32
C ARG A 311 85.77 -22.01 -20.60
N LEU A 312 86.19 -22.42 -21.79
CA LEU A 312 86.30 -23.82 -22.17
C LEU A 312 87.41 -24.53 -21.38
N ALA A 313 88.59 -23.91 -21.26
CA ALA A 313 89.70 -24.46 -20.50
C ALA A 313 89.39 -24.59 -18.99
N ALA A 314 88.61 -23.66 -18.43
CA ALA A 314 88.17 -23.73 -17.03
C ALA A 314 87.18 -24.87 -16.78
N LYS A 315 86.28 -25.15 -17.75
CA LYS A 315 85.21 -26.14 -17.57
C LYS A 315 85.60 -27.55 -18.02
N TYR A 316 86.49 -27.66 -18.99
CA TYR A 316 86.86 -28.93 -19.61
C TYR A 316 88.39 -29.08 -19.67
N PRO A 317 88.93 -30.29 -19.41
CA PRO A 317 90.37 -30.55 -19.43
C PRO A 317 90.89 -30.70 -20.87
N LEU A 318 90.80 -29.62 -21.64
CA LEU A 318 91.27 -29.51 -23.02
C LEU A 318 92.78 -29.21 -23.03
N SER A 319 93.51 -29.91 -23.88
CA SER A 319 94.90 -29.57 -24.17
C SER A 319 95.00 -28.35 -25.08
N GLN A 320 96.17 -27.72 -25.15
CA GLN A 320 96.43 -26.55 -25.99
C GLN A 320 96.13 -26.81 -27.47
N ASP A 321 96.52 -27.99 -27.98
CA ASP A 321 96.18 -28.50 -29.31
C ASP A 321 94.67 -28.59 -29.57
N GLU A 322 93.90 -28.94 -28.54
CA GLU A 322 92.45 -29.06 -28.62
C GLU A 322 91.77 -27.69 -28.58
N ILE A 323 92.32 -26.74 -27.81
CA ILE A 323 91.90 -25.33 -27.84
C ILE A 323 92.15 -24.72 -29.23
N TYR A 324 93.30 -24.99 -29.85
CA TYR A 324 93.57 -24.55 -31.23
C TYR A 324 92.51 -25.04 -32.22
N LEU A 325 92.15 -26.32 -32.13
CA LEU A 325 91.09 -26.88 -32.97
C LEU A 325 89.72 -26.24 -32.68
N CYS A 326 89.39 -25.95 -31.42
CA CYS A 326 88.19 -25.20 -31.06
C CYS A 326 88.18 -23.78 -31.65
N CYS A 327 89.30 -23.05 -31.56
CA CYS A 327 89.44 -21.73 -32.19
C CYS A 327 89.22 -21.80 -33.71
N LEU A 328 89.80 -22.79 -34.39
CA LEU A 328 89.58 -23.00 -35.83
C LEU A 328 88.10 -23.23 -36.17
N HIS A 329 87.38 -24.02 -35.36
CA HIS A 329 85.95 -24.26 -35.56
C HIS A 329 85.08 -23.02 -35.37
N LEU A 330 85.56 -22.01 -34.64
CA LEU A 330 84.92 -20.71 -34.44
C LEU A 330 85.30 -19.68 -35.53
N THR A 331 86.08 -20.10 -36.53
CA THR A 331 86.38 -19.31 -37.72
C THR A 331 85.46 -19.67 -38.89
N ASP A 332 85.39 -18.80 -39.90
CA ASP A 332 84.67 -19.06 -41.15
C ASP A 332 85.45 -19.97 -42.12
N ILE A 333 86.52 -20.63 -41.67
CA ILE A 333 87.33 -21.52 -42.50
C ILE A 333 86.70 -22.92 -42.53
N PRO A 334 86.50 -23.54 -43.70
CA PRO A 334 86.02 -24.91 -43.79
C PRO A 334 86.94 -25.91 -43.08
N THR A 335 86.38 -26.83 -42.31
CA THR A 335 87.10 -27.88 -41.56
C THR A 335 88.09 -28.67 -42.41
N SER A 336 87.80 -28.84 -43.70
CA SER A 336 88.68 -29.52 -44.67
C SER A 336 90.05 -28.86 -44.83
N HIS A 337 90.16 -27.56 -44.53
CA HIS A 337 91.39 -26.78 -44.62
C HIS A 337 92.21 -26.76 -43.32
N PHE A 338 91.66 -27.18 -42.18
CA PHE A 338 92.38 -27.17 -40.89
C PHE A 338 93.66 -28.00 -40.93
N ARG A 339 93.68 -29.05 -41.77
CA ARG A 339 94.84 -29.89 -42.05
C ARG A 339 96.09 -29.08 -42.43
N TYR A 340 95.91 -27.94 -43.10
CA TYR A 340 97.00 -27.09 -43.59
C TYR A 340 97.60 -26.22 -42.48
N LEU A 341 96.81 -25.91 -41.45
CA LEU A 341 97.23 -25.07 -40.33
C LEU A 341 97.79 -25.90 -39.17
N MET A 342 97.20 -27.08 -38.93
CA MET A 342 97.65 -27.99 -37.87
C MET A 342 98.69 -29.02 -38.36
N GLU A 343 99.16 -28.91 -39.60
CA GLU A 343 100.14 -29.82 -40.23
C GLU A 343 99.87 -31.33 -40.01
N CYS A 344 98.59 -31.74 -40.04
CA CYS A 344 98.19 -33.13 -39.83
C CYS A 344 97.20 -33.60 -40.91
N SER A 345 96.93 -34.91 -40.98
CA SER A 345 96.02 -35.45 -41.99
C SER A 345 94.56 -35.01 -41.74
N ARG A 346 93.73 -35.00 -42.80
CA ARG A 346 92.28 -34.71 -42.65
C ARG A 346 91.62 -35.63 -41.64
N ASP A 347 91.95 -36.92 -41.70
CA ASP A 347 91.43 -37.92 -40.77
C ASP A 347 91.86 -37.64 -39.33
N ALA A 348 93.06 -37.10 -39.11
CA ALA A 348 93.52 -36.70 -37.79
C ALA A 348 92.69 -35.54 -37.23
N ILE A 349 92.32 -34.54 -38.05
CA ILE A 349 91.44 -33.44 -37.65
C ILE A 349 90.07 -33.97 -37.22
N TYR A 350 89.42 -34.80 -38.04
CA TYR A 350 88.10 -35.35 -37.72
C TYR A 350 88.14 -36.26 -36.47
N LYS A 351 89.18 -37.09 -36.33
CA LYS A 351 89.38 -37.91 -35.13
C LYS A 351 89.63 -37.05 -33.89
N LYS A 352 90.45 -35.99 -33.98
CA LYS A 352 90.68 -35.04 -32.87
C LYS A 352 89.38 -34.34 -32.48
N GLY A 353 88.61 -33.81 -33.44
CA GLY A 353 87.32 -33.15 -33.16
C GLY A 353 86.29 -34.08 -32.50
N LYS A 354 86.17 -35.32 -33.00
CA LYS A 354 85.29 -36.34 -32.40
C LYS A 354 85.75 -36.72 -30.99
N ARG A 355 87.06 -36.87 -30.78
CA ARG A 355 87.64 -37.15 -29.45
C ARG A 355 87.33 -36.04 -28.45
N ILE A 356 87.43 -34.77 -28.86
CA ILE A 356 87.06 -33.62 -28.03
C ILE A 356 85.59 -33.73 -27.61
N LEU A 357 84.66 -33.95 -28.55
CA LEU A 357 83.24 -34.10 -28.25
C LEU A 357 82.94 -35.26 -27.30
N GLU A 358 83.40 -36.46 -27.62
CA GLU A 358 83.03 -37.69 -26.91
C GLU A 358 83.76 -37.84 -25.57
N GLN A 359 85.06 -37.55 -25.53
CA GLN A 359 85.90 -37.85 -24.36
C GLN A 359 86.12 -36.67 -23.43
N LYS A 360 86.21 -35.45 -23.97
CA LYS A 360 86.50 -34.23 -23.18
C LYS A 360 85.23 -33.51 -22.78
N LEU A 361 84.35 -33.24 -23.75
CA LEU A 361 83.10 -32.51 -23.56
C LEU A 361 81.95 -33.42 -23.10
N LYS A 362 82.12 -34.75 -23.21
CA LYS A 362 81.12 -35.78 -22.85
C LYS A 362 79.78 -35.59 -23.56
N CYS A 363 79.79 -35.14 -24.81
CA CYS A 363 78.59 -34.99 -25.63
C CYS A 363 78.04 -36.38 -26.00
N THR A 364 76.80 -36.67 -25.62
CA THR A 364 76.13 -37.96 -25.88
C THR A 364 75.42 -38.02 -27.22
N ASP A 365 75.21 -36.87 -27.87
CA ASP A 365 74.53 -36.78 -29.15
C ASP A 365 75.54 -36.91 -30.31
N LYS A 366 75.44 -38.01 -31.05
CA LYS A 366 76.32 -38.33 -32.18
C LYS A 366 76.07 -37.44 -33.41
N SER A 367 74.99 -36.65 -33.42
CA SER A 367 74.64 -35.76 -34.52
C SER A 367 75.23 -34.35 -34.40
N ILE A 368 75.66 -33.94 -33.19
CA ILE A 368 76.20 -32.61 -32.91
C ILE A 368 77.66 -32.52 -33.39
N SER A 369 77.98 -31.51 -34.22
CA SER A 369 79.35 -31.21 -34.60
C SER A 369 80.07 -30.40 -33.51
N LEU A 370 81.40 -30.37 -33.55
CA LEU A 370 82.18 -29.60 -32.57
C LEU A 370 81.86 -28.10 -32.66
N ARG A 371 81.51 -27.60 -33.85
CA ARG A 371 81.05 -26.23 -34.06
C ARG A 371 79.70 -25.97 -33.37
N ASP A 372 78.72 -26.83 -33.58
CA ASP A 372 77.37 -26.66 -33.00
C ASP A 372 77.43 -26.65 -31.46
N PHE A 373 78.31 -27.47 -30.87
CA PHE A 373 78.52 -27.46 -29.42
C PHE A 373 79.17 -26.14 -28.95
N LEU A 374 80.15 -25.61 -29.69
CA LEU A 374 80.81 -24.35 -29.34
C LEU A 374 79.85 -23.15 -29.49
N GLU A 375 78.94 -23.19 -30.46
CA GLU A 375 77.90 -22.17 -30.64
C GLU A 375 76.89 -22.14 -29.48
N GLN A 376 76.67 -23.24 -28.76
CA GLN A 376 75.89 -23.24 -27.51
C GLN A 376 76.60 -22.52 -26.35
N PHE A 377 77.90 -22.23 -26.48
CA PHE A 377 78.71 -21.53 -25.49
C PHE A 377 78.80 -20.02 -25.72
N LEU A 378 78.38 -19.55 -26.89
CA LEU A 378 78.28 -18.13 -27.28
C LEU A 378 77.07 -17.49 -26.60
#